data_AF-A0A7S7NXI8-F1
#
_entry.id   AF-A0A7S7NXI8-F1
#
_cell.length_a   1.000
_cell.length_b   1.000
_cell.length_c   1.000
_cell.angle_alpha   90.00
_cell.angle_beta   90.00
_cell.angle_gamma   90.00
#
_symmetry.space_group_name_H-M   'P 1'
#
loop_
_entity.id
_entity.type
_entity.pdbx_description
1 polymer ?
#
loop_
_entity_poly.entity_id
_entity_poly.type
_entity_poly.pdbx_seq_one_letter_code
_entity_poly.pdbx_strand_id
1 'polypeptide(L)'
;MINLNATRVSLLAILALAPASLLSAANAKEASLKESIALMQDIAGATMGIRETAARIESFNRTPMQLSRMSHSYQLNELREQVNAIAPAVNRLEELSASLGAPEQQTIARAGIAARALAAEVNATILKQNEVDGNPSLNVDYCRLIKAVYSKASALNKSLDAAADYSKARGRAEQNGIIPAPAE
;
A
#
# COMPACT_ATOMS: atom_id res chain seq x y z
N MET A 1 -29.55 13.11 80.81
CA MET A 1 -29.39 11.82 80.10
C MET A 1 -29.43 12.11 78.61
N ILE A 2 -28.28 12.11 77.92
CA ILE A 2 -28.19 12.40 76.47
C ILE A 2 -27.62 11.14 75.81
N ASN A 3 -28.40 10.56 74.90
CA ASN A 3 -28.09 9.33 74.18
C ASN A 3 -27.38 9.71 72.88
N LEU A 4 -26.12 9.30 72.69
CA LEU A 4 -25.38 9.52 71.45
C LEU A 4 -25.57 8.32 70.51
N ASN A 5 -26.27 8.56 69.41
CA ASN A 5 -26.39 7.69 68.25
C ASN A 5 -25.02 7.47 67.59
N ALA A 6 -24.61 6.21 67.47
CA ALA A 6 -23.44 5.80 66.68
C ALA A 6 -23.90 5.25 65.32
N THR A 7 -24.09 6.14 64.35
CA THR A 7 -24.34 5.75 62.96
C THR A 7 -22.99 5.53 62.27
N ARG A 8 -22.61 4.27 62.08
CA ARG A 8 -21.46 3.88 61.26
C ARG A 8 -21.85 3.98 59.80
N VAL A 9 -21.33 5.00 59.10
CA VAL A 9 -21.43 5.11 57.64
C VAL A 9 -20.19 4.45 57.03
N SER A 10 -20.41 3.35 56.32
CA SER A 10 -19.36 2.57 55.65
C SER A 10 -18.73 3.33 54.50
N LEU A 11 -17.40 3.33 54.47
CA LEU A 11 -16.54 3.93 53.46
C LEU A 11 -16.64 3.20 52.10
N LEU A 12 -16.89 3.99 51.06
CA LEU A 12 -16.25 3.95 49.73
C LEU A 12 -15.88 2.58 49.13
N ALA A 13 -16.74 2.09 48.22
CA ALA A 13 -16.32 1.27 47.10
C ALA A 13 -16.35 2.13 45.82
N ILE A 14 -15.26 2.83 45.51
CA ILE A 14 -15.06 3.38 44.17
C ILE A 14 -14.61 2.21 43.30
N LEU A 15 -15.57 1.56 42.66
CA LEU A 15 -15.29 0.66 41.55
C LEU A 15 -14.66 1.52 40.44
N ALA A 16 -13.39 1.25 40.12
CA ALA A 16 -12.73 1.78 38.95
C ALA A 16 -13.46 1.26 37.70
N LEU A 17 -14.44 2.02 37.21
CA LEU A 17 -14.95 1.89 35.85
C LEU A 17 -13.82 2.30 34.91
N ALA A 18 -12.96 1.36 34.55
CA ALA A 18 -12.12 1.53 33.37
C ALA A 18 -13.06 1.70 32.16
N PRO A 19 -12.90 2.73 31.32
CA PRO A 19 -13.77 2.95 30.17
C PRO A 19 -13.63 1.78 29.18
N ALA A 20 -14.70 1.01 28.98
CA ALA A 20 -14.74 -0.06 27.98
C ALA A 20 -14.42 0.43 26.54
N SER A 21 -14.47 1.74 26.30
CA SER A 21 -14.08 2.39 25.05
C SER A 21 -12.59 2.22 24.70
N LEU A 22 -11.68 2.11 25.67
CA LEU A 22 -10.24 1.99 25.41
C LEU A 22 -9.85 0.62 24.85
N LEU A 23 -10.50 -0.46 25.32
CA LEU A 23 -10.28 -1.82 24.83
C LEU A 23 -10.80 -2.01 23.39
N SER A 24 -11.86 -1.30 23.02
CA SER A 24 -12.41 -1.33 21.65
C SER A 24 -11.48 -0.64 20.64
N ALA A 25 -10.92 0.52 21.01
CA ALA A 25 -10.00 1.28 20.15
C ALA A 25 -8.69 0.53 19.86
N ALA A 26 -8.11 -0.13 20.88
CA ALA A 26 -6.90 -0.92 20.72
C ALA A 26 -7.08 -2.08 19.71
N ASN A 27 -8.20 -2.80 19.80
CA ASN A 27 -8.52 -3.89 18.87
C ASN A 27 -8.75 -3.39 17.44
N ALA A 28 -9.40 -2.23 17.27
CA ALA A 28 -9.63 -1.64 15.95
C ALA A 28 -8.32 -1.19 15.26
N LYS A 29 -7.38 -0.66 16.04
CA LYS A 29 -6.04 -0.29 15.55
C LYS A 29 -5.23 -1.50 15.12
N GLU A 30 -5.22 -2.57 15.92
CA GLU A 30 -4.54 -3.81 15.55
C GLU A 30 -5.12 -4.44 14.28
N ALA A 31 -6.45 -4.45 14.15
CA ALA A 31 -7.13 -4.92 12.95
C ALA A 31 -6.74 -4.09 11.71
N SER A 32 -6.75 -2.75 11.84
CA SER A 32 -6.34 -1.83 10.77
C SER A 32 -4.88 -2.05 10.35
N LEU A 33 -3.98 -2.27 11.32
CA LEU A 33 -2.57 -2.56 11.04
C LEU A 33 -2.42 -3.86 10.26
N LYS A 34 -3.08 -4.94 10.69
CA LYS A 34 -3.05 -6.23 9.98
C LYS A 34 -3.59 -6.13 8.56
N GLU A 35 -4.71 -5.44 8.38
CA GLU A 35 -5.31 -5.20 7.06
C GLU A 35 -4.37 -4.38 6.17
N SER A 36 -3.76 -3.31 6.70
CA SER A 36 -2.79 -2.49 5.95
C SER A 36 -1.57 -3.30 5.50
N ILE A 37 -1.07 -4.20 6.35
CA ILE A 37 0.05 -5.09 6.01
C ILE A 37 -0.34 -6.03 4.88
N ALA A 38 -1.51 -6.66 4.95
CA ALA A 38 -2.01 -7.54 3.90
C ALA A 38 -2.14 -6.80 2.56
N LEU A 39 -2.76 -5.62 2.57
CA LEU A 39 -2.91 -4.79 1.38
C LEU A 39 -1.56 -4.36 0.79
N MET A 40 -0.58 -3.97 1.62
CA MET A 40 0.76 -3.64 1.12
C MET A 40 1.41 -4.83 0.41
N GLN A 41 1.25 -6.05 0.96
CA GLN A 41 1.77 -7.27 0.33
C GLN A 41 1.03 -7.63 -0.96
N ASP A 42 -0.30 -7.46 -1.01
CA ASP A 42 -1.09 -7.72 -2.20
C ASP A 42 -0.71 -6.75 -3.34
N ILE A 43 -0.55 -5.46 -3.01
CA ILE A 43 -0.08 -4.45 -3.97
C ILE A 43 1.36 -4.77 -4.40
N ALA A 44 2.23 -5.22 -3.49
CA ALA A 44 3.59 -5.62 -3.82
C ALA A 44 3.59 -6.81 -4.81
N GLY A 45 2.74 -7.82 -4.59
CA GLY A 45 2.56 -8.95 -5.51
C GLY A 45 2.05 -8.51 -6.89
N ALA A 46 1.02 -7.66 -6.92
CA ALA A 46 0.47 -7.17 -8.19
C ALA A 46 1.48 -6.30 -8.97
N THR A 47 2.27 -5.47 -8.28
CA THR A 47 3.34 -4.67 -8.91
C THR A 47 4.49 -5.52 -9.44
N MET A 48 4.72 -6.71 -8.87
CA MET A 48 5.64 -7.69 -9.45
C MET A 48 5.14 -8.20 -10.82
N GLY A 49 3.83 -8.47 -10.95
CA GLY A 49 3.21 -8.82 -12.24
C GLY A 49 3.39 -7.72 -13.29
N ILE A 50 3.14 -6.45 -12.92
CA ILE A 50 3.38 -5.28 -13.78
C ILE A 50 4.82 -5.22 -14.24
N ARG A 51 5.77 -5.43 -13.31
CA ARG A 51 7.20 -5.45 -13.63
C ARG A 51 7.55 -6.55 -14.63
N GLU A 52 6.99 -7.74 -14.47
CA GLU A 52 7.23 -8.87 -15.37
C GLU A 52 6.65 -8.63 -16.77
N THR A 53 5.43 -8.12 -16.86
CA THR A 53 4.82 -7.74 -18.14
C THR A 53 5.61 -6.61 -18.81
N ALA A 54 6.04 -5.58 -18.06
CA ALA A 54 6.91 -4.52 -18.59
C ALA A 54 8.27 -5.05 -19.07
N ALA A 55 8.89 -5.98 -18.34
CA ALA A 55 10.13 -6.63 -18.75
C ALA A 55 9.94 -7.47 -20.04
N ARG A 56 8.78 -8.13 -20.17
CA ARG A 56 8.43 -8.86 -21.39
C ARG A 56 8.35 -7.91 -22.58
N ILE A 57 7.67 -6.79 -22.46
CA ILE A 57 7.61 -5.76 -23.52
C ILE A 57 9.00 -5.18 -23.80
N GLU A 58 9.82 -4.95 -22.77
CA GLU A 58 11.20 -4.48 -22.96
C GLU A 58 12.03 -5.49 -23.76
N SER A 59 11.81 -6.80 -23.56
CA SER A 59 12.50 -7.83 -24.35
C SER A 59 12.09 -7.78 -25.83
N PHE A 60 10.85 -7.41 -26.12
CA PHE A 60 10.36 -7.23 -27.50
C PHE A 60 11.07 -6.08 -28.20
N ASN A 61 11.42 -5.03 -27.45
CA ASN A 61 12.17 -3.89 -27.97
C ASN A 61 13.61 -4.26 -28.37
N ARG A 62 14.15 -5.40 -27.89
CA ARG A 62 15.49 -5.89 -28.27
C ARG A 62 15.47 -6.70 -29.57
N THR A 63 14.30 -7.16 -30.00
CA THR A 63 14.07 -7.90 -31.26
C THR A 63 13.02 -7.18 -32.11
N PRO A 64 13.32 -5.96 -32.58
CA PRO A 64 12.34 -5.01 -33.11
C PRO A 64 11.63 -5.43 -34.41
N MET A 65 11.96 -6.57 -35.00
CA MET A 65 11.30 -7.08 -36.23
C MET A 65 10.51 -8.37 -36.01
N GLN A 66 10.57 -8.96 -34.82
CA GLN A 66 9.91 -10.26 -34.56
C GLN A 66 8.47 -10.12 -34.08
N LEU A 67 8.09 -8.96 -33.56
CA LEU A 67 6.79 -8.76 -32.91
C LEU A 67 6.01 -7.62 -33.53
N SER A 68 4.73 -7.89 -33.73
CA SER A 68 3.80 -6.97 -34.36
C SER A 68 3.35 -5.89 -33.37
N ARG A 69 2.88 -4.75 -33.90
CA ARG A 69 2.19 -3.72 -33.12
C ARG A 69 1.04 -4.30 -32.28
N MET A 70 0.34 -5.31 -32.79
CA MET A 70 -0.75 -5.99 -32.09
C MET A 70 -0.25 -6.72 -30.82
N SER A 71 0.91 -7.36 -30.89
CA SER A 71 1.54 -8.01 -29.72
C SER A 71 1.87 -6.99 -28.62
N HIS A 72 2.39 -5.83 -29.00
CA HIS A 72 2.60 -4.72 -28.05
C HIS A 72 1.28 -4.20 -27.48
N SER A 73 0.24 -3.99 -28.30
CA SER A 73 -1.08 -3.57 -27.82
C SER A 73 -1.68 -4.52 -26.79
N TYR A 74 -1.57 -5.83 -27.04
CA TYR A 74 -2.07 -6.85 -26.12
C TYR A 74 -1.38 -6.75 -24.75
N GLN A 75 -0.05 -6.67 -24.73
CA GLN A 75 0.71 -6.55 -23.48
C GLN A 75 0.48 -5.21 -22.76
N LEU A 76 0.25 -4.11 -23.48
CA LEU A 76 -0.12 -2.84 -22.86
C LEU A 76 -1.53 -2.86 -22.25
N ASN A 77 -2.46 -3.58 -22.86
CA ASN A 77 -3.79 -3.78 -22.25
C ASN A 77 -3.67 -4.60 -20.97
N GLU A 78 -2.85 -5.66 -20.97
CA GLU A 78 -2.55 -6.44 -19.76
C GLU A 78 -1.95 -5.55 -18.66
N LEU A 79 -0.97 -4.67 -18.98
CA LEU A 79 -0.44 -3.70 -18.02
C LEU A 79 -1.53 -2.76 -17.47
N ARG A 80 -2.43 -2.28 -18.33
CA ARG A 80 -3.54 -1.41 -17.91
C ARG A 80 -4.46 -2.12 -16.94
N GLU A 81 -4.83 -3.36 -17.24
CA GLU A 81 -5.69 -4.18 -16.38
C GLU A 81 -5.03 -4.44 -15.02
N GLN A 82 -3.76 -4.80 -15.00
CA GLN A 82 -2.99 -5.01 -13.76
C GLN A 82 -2.90 -3.74 -12.91
N VAL A 83 -2.63 -2.58 -13.52
CA VAL A 83 -2.63 -1.28 -12.81
C VAL A 83 -4.00 -0.94 -12.24
N ASN A 84 -5.05 -1.14 -13.04
CA ASN A 84 -6.42 -0.86 -12.60
C ASN A 84 -6.86 -1.78 -11.46
N ALA A 85 -6.41 -3.04 -11.45
CA ALA A 85 -6.68 -3.99 -10.38
C ALA A 85 -6.06 -3.59 -9.04
N ILE A 86 -4.99 -2.80 -9.05
CA ILE A 86 -4.32 -2.29 -7.83
C ILE A 86 -5.07 -1.11 -7.20
N ALA A 87 -5.79 -0.31 -8.00
CA ALA A 87 -6.40 0.93 -7.54
C ALA A 87 -7.32 0.77 -6.31
N PRO A 88 -8.21 -0.25 -6.23
CA PRO A 88 -9.04 -0.47 -5.04
C PRO A 88 -8.21 -0.73 -3.78
N ALA A 89 -7.15 -1.53 -3.88
CA ALA A 89 -6.28 -1.85 -2.74
C ALA A 89 -5.52 -0.62 -2.25
N VAL A 90 -5.05 0.23 -3.16
CA VAL A 90 -4.38 1.50 -2.81
C VAL A 90 -5.35 2.45 -2.12
N ASN A 91 -6.56 2.61 -2.64
CA ASN A 91 -7.58 3.46 -2.01
C ASN A 91 -7.92 2.97 -0.60
N ARG A 92 -8.10 1.65 -0.44
CA ARG A 92 -8.36 1.05 0.86
C ARG A 92 -7.20 1.26 1.84
N LEU A 93 -5.96 1.17 1.37
CA LEU A 93 -4.79 1.45 2.17
C LEU A 93 -4.76 2.91 2.65
N GLU A 94 -5.10 3.86 1.77
CA GLU A 94 -5.21 5.29 2.12
C GLU A 94 -6.32 5.55 3.14
N GLU A 95 -7.48 4.90 3.04
CA GLU A 95 -8.57 4.98 4.03
C GLU A 95 -8.10 4.51 5.42
N LEU A 96 -7.38 3.40 5.47
CA LEU A 96 -6.84 2.85 6.72
C LEU A 96 -5.77 3.73 7.34
N SER A 97 -5.10 4.58 6.56
CA SER A 97 -3.99 5.38 7.08
C SER A 97 -4.39 6.25 8.27
N ALA A 98 -5.61 6.80 8.29
CA ALA A 98 -6.09 7.67 9.36
C ALA A 98 -6.15 7.01 10.74
N SER A 99 -6.27 5.68 10.81
CA SER A 99 -6.29 4.93 12.07
C SER A 99 -4.91 4.43 12.51
N LEU A 100 -3.86 4.67 11.71
CA LEU A 100 -2.50 4.22 11.96
C LEU A 100 -1.61 5.36 12.48
N GLY A 101 -0.42 4.99 12.98
CA GLY A 101 0.57 5.97 13.45
C GLY A 101 1.16 6.80 12.30
N ALA A 102 1.79 7.93 12.66
CA ALA A 102 2.38 8.86 11.68
C ALA A 102 3.42 8.20 10.72
N PRO A 103 4.30 7.28 11.17
CA PRO A 103 5.21 6.59 10.26
C PRO A 103 4.50 5.72 9.22
N GLU A 104 3.45 5.01 9.63
CA GLU A 104 2.62 4.19 8.75
C GLU A 104 1.86 5.07 7.74
N GLN A 105 1.25 6.16 8.21
CA GLN A 105 0.57 7.15 7.36
C GLN A 105 1.50 7.70 6.27
N GLN A 106 2.72 8.11 6.64
CA GLN A 106 3.69 8.63 5.68
C GLN A 106 4.07 7.57 4.63
N THR A 107 4.20 6.32 5.06
CA THR A 107 4.56 5.21 4.18
C THR A 107 3.44 4.91 3.17
N ILE A 108 2.19 4.87 3.65
CA ILE A 108 1.01 4.70 2.82
C ILE A 108 0.87 5.85 1.81
N ALA A 109 1.04 7.10 2.24
CA ALA A 109 0.97 8.25 1.35
C ALA A 109 2.02 8.19 0.22
N ARG A 110 3.26 7.77 0.54
CA ARG A 110 4.32 7.56 -0.45
C ARG A 110 3.97 6.44 -1.44
N ALA A 111 3.42 5.33 -0.95
CA ALA A 111 2.96 4.23 -1.79
C ALA A 111 1.84 4.68 -2.75
N GLY A 112 0.86 5.44 -2.26
CA GLY A 112 -0.21 6.00 -3.08
C GLY A 112 0.30 6.92 -4.19
N ILE A 113 1.24 7.82 -3.87
CA ILE A 113 1.90 8.68 -4.87
C ILE A 113 2.62 7.85 -5.93
N ALA A 114 3.39 6.85 -5.51
CA ALA A 114 4.14 5.98 -6.41
C ALA A 114 3.23 5.12 -7.31
N ALA A 115 2.12 4.60 -6.78
CA ALA A 115 1.12 3.86 -7.55
C ALA A 115 0.46 4.74 -8.62
N ARG A 116 0.06 5.98 -8.29
CA ARG A 116 -0.48 6.93 -9.27
C ARG A 116 0.56 7.30 -10.33
N ALA A 117 1.82 7.49 -9.95
CA ALA A 117 2.90 7.76 -10.89
C ALA A 117 3.15 6.57 -11.85
N LEU A 118 3.05 5.33 -11.36
CA LEU A 118 3.11 4.14 -12.19
C LEU A 118 1.95 4.09 -13.19
N ALA A 119 0.72 4.37 -12.73
CA ALA A 119 -0.46 4.40 -13.60
C ALA A 119 -0.35 5.48 -14.68
N ALA A 120 0.15 6.67 -14.34
CA ALA A 120 0.41 7.74 -15.30
C ALA A 120 1.42 7.32 -16.36
N GLU A 121 2.49 6.62 -15.98
CA GLU A 121 3.51 6.13 -16.91
C GLU A 121 2.95 5.07 -17.87
N VAL A 122 2.12 4.14 -17.37
CA VAL A 122 1.43 3.13 -18.19
C VAL A 122 0.49 3.81 -19.20
N ASN A 123 -0.28 4.81 -18.76
CA ASN A 123 -1.14 5.58 -19.66
C ASN A 123 -0.34 6.35 -20.72
N ALA A 124 0.76 7.00 -20.34
CA ALA A 124 1.64 7.68 -21.28
C ALA A 124 2.23 6.71 -22.32
N THR A 125 2.60 5.51 -21.89
CA THR A 125 3.10 4.45 -22.78
C THR A 125 2.04 4.02 -23.82
N ILE A 126 0.80 3.83 -23.38
CA ILE A 126 -0.35 3.49 -24.23
C ILE A 126 -0.61 4.58 -25.26
N LEU A 127 -0.62 5.84 -24.84
CA LEU A 127 -0.81 6.96 -25.76
C LEU A 127 0.33 7.02 -26.78
N LYS A 128 1.58 6.89 -26.33
CA LYS A 128 2.74 6.89 -27.22
C LYS A 128 2.68 5.75 -28.23
N GLN A 129 2.25 4.55 -27.85
CA GLN A 129 2.07 3.45 -28.81
C GLN A 129 1.06 3.78 -29.92
N ASN A 130 -0.02 4.49 -29.58
CA ASN A 130 -1.05 4.86 -30.55
C ASN A 130 -0.56 5.92 -31.55
N GLU A 131 0.39 6.77 -31.13
CA GLU A 131 1.05 7.80 -31.97
C GLU A 131 2.13 7.24 -32.90
N VAL A 132 2.65 6.03 -32.65
CA VAL A 132 3.73 5.46 -33.46
C VAL A 132 3.16 4.82 -34.72
N ASP A 133 3.57 5.35 -35.87
CA ASP A 133 3.41 4.68 -37.16
C ASP A 133 4.47 3.58 -37.30
N GLY A 134 4.02 2.35 -37.53
CA GLY A 134 4.90 1.18 -37.67
C GLY A 134 5.19 0.45 -36.35
N ASN A 135 6.43 -0.01 -36.17
CA ASN A 135 6.80 -0.86 -35.04
C ASN A 135 7.15 -0.02 -33.78
N PRO A 136 6.42 -0.16 -32.65
CA PRO A 136 6.67 0.58 -31.41
C PRO A 136 8.10 0.44 -30.88
N SER A 137 8.75 -0.72 -31.09
CA SER A 137 10.11 -0.99 -30.63
C SER A 137 11.19 -0.09 -31.24
N LEU A 138 10.91 0.53 -32.39
CA LEU A 138 11.81 1.48 -33.05
C LEU A 138 11.68 2.90 -32.49
N ASN A 139 10.63 3.18 -31.72
CA ASN A 139 10.39 4.50 -31.14
C ASN A 139 11.11 4.63 -29.78
N VAL A 140 12.09 5.54 -29.71
CA VAL A 140 12.92 5.75 -28.52
C VAL A 140 12.10 6.18 -27.30
N ASP A 141 11.09 7.03 -27.49
CA ASP A 141 10.23 7.48 -26.38
C ASP A 141 9.39 6.34 -25.83
N TYR A 142 8.77 5.53 -26.70
CA TYR A 142 8.04 4.33 -26.30
C TYR A 142 8.93 3.40 -25.46
N CYS A 143 10.13 3.10 -25.95
CA CYS A 143 11.10 2.26 -25.25
C CYS A 143 11.52 2.84 -23.89
N ARG A 144 11.68 4.17 -23.80
CA ARG A 144 11.99 4.88 -22.54
C ARG A 144 10.83 4.77 -21.54
N LEU A 145 9.58 4.96 -21.99
CA LEU A 145 8.39 4.86 -21.13
C LEU A 145 8.23 3.44 -20.58
N ILE A 146 8.41 2.39 -21.39
CA ILE A 146 8.38 0.99 -20.92
C ILE A 146 9.43 0.74 -19.83
N LYS A 147 10.66 1.24 -20.00
CA LYS A 147 11.71 1.14 -18.97
C LYS A 147 11.34 1.88 -17.69
N ALA A 148 10.66 3.02 -17.81
CA ALA A 148 10.17 3.78 -16.67
C ALA A 148 9.05 3.02 -15.92
N VAL A 149 8.11 2.37 -16.64
CA VAL A 149 7.10 1.48 -16.04
C VAL A 149 7.78 0.37 -15.24
N TYR A 150 8.73 -0.35 -15.84
CA TYR A 150 9.49 -1.41 -15.17
C TYR A 150 10.16 -0.89 -13.87
N SER A 151 10.87 0.23 -13.98
CA SER A 151 11.64 0.79 -12.87
C SER A 151 10.72 1.26 -11.73
N LYS A 152 9.61 1.93 -12.05
CA LYS A 152 8.62 2.38 -11.07
C LYS A 152 7.91 1.21 -10.40
N ALA A 153 7.51 0.19 -11.15
CA ALA A 153 6.90 -1.02 -10.59
C ALA A 153 7.87 -1.73 -9.62
N SER A 154 9.16 -1.85 -10.00
CA SER A 154 10.17 -2.44 -9.12
C SER A 154 10.42 -1.60 -7.86
N ALA A 155 10.45 -0.28 -7.97
CA ALA A 155 10.66 0.60 -6.82
C ALA A 155 9.46 0.55 -5.85
N LEU A 156 8.24 0.56 -6.39
CA LEU A 156 7.02 0.45 -5.60
C LEU A 156 6.94 -0.89 -4.86
N ASN A 157 7.17 -2.01 -5.55
CA ASN A 157 7.22 -3.35 -4.95
C ASN A 157 8.20 -3.38 -3.76
N LYS A 158 9.46 -2.97 -3.96
CA LYS A 158 10.48 -2.94 -2.89
C LYS A 158 10.08 -2.06 -1.71
N SER A 159 9.48 -0.89 -1.99
CA SER A 159 9.05 0.04 -0.94
C SER A 159 7.91 -0.55 -0.11
N LEU A 160 6.97 -1.26 -0.74
CA LEU A 160 5.85 -1.90 -0.05
C LEU A 160 6.27 -3.11 0.76
N ASP A 161 7.18 -3.93 0.24
CA ASP A 161 7.74 -5.06 0.99
C ASP A 161 8.48 -4.57 2.25
N ALA A 162 9.37 -3.57 2.09
CA ALA A 162 10.09 -2.98 3.21
C ALA A 162 9.13 -2.34 4.23
N ALA A 163 8.07 -1.68 3.77
CA ALA A 163 7.03 -1.10 4.61
C ALA A 163 6.28 -2.17 5.41
N ALA A 164 5.85 -3.25 4.75
CA ALA A 164 5.15 -4.36 5.38
C ALA A 164 6.02 -5.04 6.45
N ASP A 165 7.30 -5.26 6.16
CA ASP A 165 8.25 -5.85 7.10
C ASP A 165 8.51 -4.93 8.31
N TYR A 166 8.67 -3.63 8.08
CA TYR A 166 8.79 -2.64 9.15
C TYR A 166 7.55 -2.64 10.05
N SER A 167 6.35 -2.55 9.47
CA SER A 167 5.09 -2.55 10.21
C SER A 167 4.89 -3.85 11.02
N LYS A 168 5.28 -5.01 10.48
CA LYS A 168 5.28 -6.29 11.21
C LYS A 168 6.25 -6.26 12.39
N ALA A 169 7.48 -5.81 12.17
CA ALA A 169 8.51 -5.76 13.21
C ALA A 169 8.10 -4.81 14.34
N ARG A 170 7.56 -3.63 13.98
CA ARG A 170 7.04 -2.65 14.93
C ARG A 170 5.86 -3.20 15.71
N GLY A 171 4.87 -3.79 15.05
CA GLY A 171 3.71 -4.40 15.73
C GLY A 171 4.12 -5.46 16.75
N ARG A 172 5.12 -6.29 16.44
CA ARG A 172 5.69 -7.26 17.40
C ARG A 172 6.41 -6.59 18.57
N ALA A 173 7.15 -5.51 18.31
CA ALA A 173 7.85 -4.76 19.35
C ALA A 173 6.87 -4.04 20.30
N GLU A 174 5.75 -3.52 19.78
CA GLU A 174 4.66 -2.94 20.58
C GLU A 174 3.96 -4.01 21.43
N GLN A 175 3.63 -5.17 20.85
CA GLN A 175 3.02 -6.31 21.56
C GLN A 175 3.89 -6.83 22.71
N ASN A 176 5.22 -6.81 22.53
CA ASN A 176 6.17 -7.27 23.54
C ASN A 176 6.59 -6.17 24.53
N GLY A 177 6.02 -4.96 24.44
CA GLY A 177 6.36 -3.83 25.31
C GLY A 177 7.79 -3.30 25.13
N ILE A 178 8.45 -3.61 24.01
CA ILE A 178 9.83 -3.17 23.71
C ILE A 178 9.84 -1.68 23.33
N ILE A 179 8.79 -1.23 22.64
CA ILE A 179 8.58 0.18 22.29
C ILE A 179 7.24 0.66 22.83
N PRO A 180 7.16 1.91 23.33
CA PRO A 180 5.90 2.47 23.81
C PRO A 180 4.90 2.60 22.66
N ALA A 181 3.63 2.34 22.95
CA ALA A 181 2.56 2.63 22.01
C ALA A 181 2.60 4.11 21.60
N PRO A 182 2.26 4.45 20.34
CA PRO A 182 2.21 5.85 19.89
C PRO A 182 1.32 6.66 20.85
N ALA A 183 1.82 7.78 21.36
CA ALA A 183 0.99 8.73 22.09
C ALA A 183 -0.08 9.27 21.14
N GLU A 184 -1.35 9.12 21.52
CA GLU A 184 -2.51 9.66 20.79
C GLU A 184 -2.57 11.19 20.89
#